data_AF-A0A2E5UKW5-F1
#
_entry.id   AF-A0A2E5UKW5-F1
#
_cell.length_a   1.000
_cell.length_b   1.000
_cell.length_c   1.000
_cell.angle_alpha   90.00
_cell.angle_beta   90.00
_cell.angle_gamma   90.00
#
_symmetry.space_group_name_H-M   'P 1'
#
loop_
_entity.id
_entity.type
_entity.pdbx_description
1 polymer ?
#
loop_
_entity_poly.entity_id
_entity_poly.type
_entity_poly.pdbx_seq_one_letter_code
_entity_poly.pdbx_strand_id
1 'polypeptide(L)'
;MRILLPIMILVVGMACNQPNEPPSQSSTPDIASGEYQLPVFSEREMWERTAYIWTLTFGLYLEEMMGQGLTAGEGGQRTAEMLAAGWSGSDTPVALFNGMYRNWSMTPGNNCEVMEATDLVVRARCNRPYLGYFEQDGGELYGLSAEEFEASNLSFNSTIAASVGLEWSQELEGDNFSITISKN
;
A
#
# COMPACT_ATOMS: atom_id res chain seq x y z
N MET A 1 -14.46 -9.91 -25.24
CA MET A 1 -13.26 -10.72 -24.94
C MET A 1 -13.06 -10.67 -23.44
N ARG A 2 -13.37 -11.76 -22.72
CA ARG A 2 -13.27 -11.81 -21.25
C ARG A 2 -11.79 -11.98 -20.89
N ILE A 3 -11.17 -10.92 -20.41
CA ILE A 3 -9.82 -10.98 -19.86
C ILE A 3 -9.95 -11.65 -18.49
N LEU A 4 -9.36 -12.84 -18.39
CA LEU A 4 -9.14 -13.54 -17.13
C LEU A 4 -8.36 -12.60 -16.20
N LEU A 5 -8.98 -12.16 -15.11
CA LEU A 5 -8.27 -11.61 -13.96
C LEU A 5 -7.23 -12.67 -13.53
N PRO A 6 -5.92 -12.38 -13.55
CA PRO A 6 -5.08 -13.02 -12.57
C PRO A 6 -5.53 -12.44 -11.23
N ILE A 7 -6.32 -13.23 -10.52
CA ILE A 7 -6.37 -13.25 -9.06
C ILE A 7 -4.99 -12.85 -8.57
N MET A 8 -4.88 -11.85 -7.68
CA MET A 8 -3.68 -11.57 -6.88
C MET A 8 -3.08 -12.91 -6.47
N ILE A 9 -2.10 -13.38 -7.23
CA ILE A 9 -1.40 -14.60 -6.92
C ILE A 9 -0.57 -14.19 -5.72
N LEU A 10 -0.99 -14.74 -4.57
CA LEU A 10 -0.21 -14.87 -3.35
C LEU A 10 1.27 -14.90 -3.75
N VAL A 11 2.04 -13.87 -3.37
CA VAL A 11 3.49 -13.85 -3.59
C VAL A 11 4.09 -14.97 -2.75
N VAL A 12 4.10 -16.18 -3.32
CA VAL A 12 4.87 -17.32 -2.86
C VAL A 12 6.10 -17.35 -3.75
N GLY A 13 7.18 -16.79 -3.21
CA GLY A 13 8.53 -17.00 -3.71
C GLY A 13 9.11 -15.77 -4.40
N MET A 14 9.82 -14.95 -3.62
CA MET A 14 11.27 -14.77 -3.78
C MET A 14 11.87 -14.45 -2.41
N ALA A 15 12.29 -15.48 -1.69
CA ALA A 15 13.36 -15.34 -0.72
C ALA A 15 14.66 -15.25 -1.50
N CYS A 16 15.08 -14.05 -1.90
CA CYS A 16 16.40 -13.80 -2.46
C CYS A 16 16.98 -12.53 -1.83
N ASN A 17 17.91 -12.77 -0.89
CA ASN A 17 18.91 -11.86 -0.34
C ASN A 17 18.46 -10.49 0.16
N GLN A 18 18.47 -10.33 1.49
CA GLN A 18 18.66 -9.00 2.08
C GLN A 18 20.06 -8.47 1.70
N PRO A 19 20.24 -7.17 1.38
CA PRO A 19 21.48 -6.68 0.77
C PRO A 19 22.74 -6.61 1.67
N ASN A 20 22.75 -7.08 2.92
CA ASN A 20 23.82 -6.72 3.86
C ASN A 20 24.44 -7.83 4.73
N GLU A 21 24.26 -9.12 4.42
CA GLU A 21 25.02 -10.16 5.13
C GLU A 21 26.28 -10.56 4.35
N PRO A 22 27.50 -10.41 4.91
CA PRO A 22 28.69 -10.97 4.30
C PRO A 22 28.57 -12.50 4.23
N PRO A 23 29.09 -13.15 3.17
CA PRO A 23 28.94 -14.58 2.98
C PRO A 23 29.65 -15.33 4.12
N SER A 24 28.87 -15.84 5.07
CA SER A 24 29.33 -16.82 6.05
C SER A 24 29.77 -18.07 5.30
N GLN A 25 31.05 -18.44 5.41
CA GLN A 25 31.58 -19.74 4.98
C GLN A 25 31.10 -20.89 5.90
N SER A 26 29.83 -20.91 6.27
CA SER A 26 29.20 -22.07 6.88
C SER A 26 28.47 -22.83 5.79
N SER A 27 28.92 -24.06 5.49
CA SER A 27 28.20 -25.01 4.66
C SER A 27 26.71 -25.00 4.99
N THR A 28 25.85 -24.94 3.97
CA THR A 28 24.39 -24.97 4.14
C THR A 28 24.02 -26.12 5.07
N PRO A 29 23.45 -25.86 6.25
CA PRO A 29 23.09 -26.92 7.18
C PRO A 29 22.14 -27.89 6.50
N ASP A 30 22.32 -29.19 6.74
CA ASP A 30 21.38 -30.20 6.28
C ASP A 30 20.02 -29.94 6.94
N ILE A 31 19.05 -29.45 6.16
CA ILE A 31 17.75 -28.91 6.63
C ILE A 31 16.96 -29.95 7.45
N ALA A 32 17.34 -31.24 7.36
CA ALA A 32 16.72 -32.35 8.08
C ALA A 32 17.35 -32.70 9.44
N SER A 33 18.41 -32.01 9.91
CA SER A 33 19.15 -32.43 11.12
C SER A 33 18.49 -32.07 12.46
N GLY A 34 17.34 -31.38 12.47
CA GLY A 34 16.67 -30.94 13.71
C GLY A 34 17.37 -29.78 14.44
N GLU A 35 18.59 -29.40 14.01
CA GLU A 35 19.34 -28.25 14.53
C GLU A 35 19.00 -26.95 13.79
N TYR A 36 18.43 -27.04 12.58
CA TYR A 36 17.94 -25.88 11.85
C TYR A 36 16.61 -25.39 12.45
N GLN A 37 16.61 -24.15 12.95
CA GLN A 37 15.41 -23.46 13.40
C GLN A 37 15.11 -22.31 12.43
N LEU A 38 13.86 -22.21 12.00
CA LEU A 38 13.41 -21.03 11.28
C LEU A 38 13.44 -19.82 12.22
N PRO A 39 13.69 -18.59 11.72
CA PRO A 39 13.57 -17.39 12.52
C PRO A 39 12.20 -17.31 13.19
N VAL A 40 12.18 -17.02 14.49
CA VAL A 40 10.96 -16.74 15.24
C VAL A 40 10.81 -15.23 15.33
N PHE A 41 9.73 -14.71 14.77
CA PHE A 41 9.42 -13.28 14.75
C PHE A 41 8.45 -12.93 15.88
N SER A 42 8.63 -11.76 16.48
CA SER A 42 7.63 -11.12 17.33
C SER A 42 6.38 -10.74 16.52
N GLU A 43 5.26 -10.51 17.21
CA GLU A 43 4.03 -10.06 16.56
C GLU A 43 4.24 -8.76 15.76
N ARG A 44 5.03 -7.84 16.31
CA ARG A 44 5.35 -6.58 15.62
C ARG A 44 6.13 -6.83 14.33
N GLU A 45 7.15 -7.68 14.36
CA GLU A 45 7.93 -8.02 13.16
C GLU A 45 7.06 -8.72 12.11
N MET A 46 6.12 -9.58 12.53
CA MET A 46 5.17 -10.18 11.59
C MET A 46 4.27 -9.15 10.91
N TRP A 47 3.79 -8.14 11.64
CA TRP A 47 3.01 -7.05 11.08
C TRP A 47 3.82 -6.16 10.12
N GLU A 48 5.04 -5.79 10.51
CA GLU A 48 5.95 -5.02 9.65
C GLU A 48 6.24 -5.76 8.34
N ARG A 49 6.50 -7.07 8.40
CA ARG A 49 6.68 -7.91 7.22
C ARG A 49 5.42 -8.00 6.37
N THR A 50 4.24 -8.12 6.98
CA THR A 50 2.96 -8.19 6.26
C THR A 50 2.69 -6.90 5.50
N ALA A 51 2.89 -5.74 6.15
CA ALA A 51 2.75 -4.44 5.53
C ALA A 51 3.75 -4.25 4.38
N TYR A 52 5.02 -4.63 4.57
CA TYR A 52 6.01 -4.59 3.50
C TYR A 52 5.61 -5.46 2.30
N ILE A 53 5.19 -6.72 2.53
CA ILE A 53 4.76 -7.64 1.46
C ILE A 53 3.54 -7.08 0.72
N TRP A 54 2.61 -6.45 1.44
CA TRP A 54 1.47 -5.81 0.81
C TRP A 54 1.90 -4.67 -0.11
N THR A 55 2.72 -3.73 0.39
CA THR A 55 3.25 -2.61 -0.41
C THR A 55 4.03 -3.11 -1.61
N LEU A 56 4.86 -4.12 -1.45
CA LEU A 56 5.61 -4.78 -2.52
C LEU A 56 4.68 -5.40 -3.57
N THR A 57 3.65 -6.13 -3.16
CA THR A 57 2.70 -6.77 -4.10
C THR A 57 1.95 -5.72 -4.91
N PHE A 58 1.54 -4.63 -4.26
CA PHE A 58 0.94 -3.49 -4.95
C PHE A 58 1.93 -2.81 -5.89
N GLY A 59 3.18 -2.66 -5.46
CA GLY A 59 4.27 -2.10 -6.26
C GLY A 59 4.51 -2.88 -7.56
N LEU A 60 4.65 -4.20 -7.47
CA LEU A 60 4.80 -5.09 -8.63
C LEU A 60 3.60 -5.01 -9.59
N TYR A 61 2.38 -4.91 -9.05
CA TYR A 61 1.19 -4.77 -9.89
C TYR A 61 1.16 -3.43 -10.63
N LEU A 62 1.59 -2.35 -9.98
CA LEU A 62 1.74 -1.04 -10.63
C LEU A 62 2.83 -1.06 -11.69
N GLU A 63 3.99 -1.66 -11.41
CA GLU A 63 5.09 -1.81 -12.36
C GLU A 63 4.62 -2.53 -13.63
N GLU A 64 3.89 -3.65 -13.50
CA GLU A 64 3.32 -4.37 -14.65
C GLU A 64 2.34 -3.49 -15.45
N MET A 65 1.46 -2.74 -14.79
CA MET A 65 0.55 -1.82 -15.48
C MET A 65 1.30 -0.70 -16.20
N MET A 66 2.39 -0.20 -15.62
CA MET A 66 3.25 0.79 -16.24
C MET A 66 4.03 0.21 -17.43
N GLY A 67 4.47 -1.04 -17.34
CA GLY A 67 5.04 -1.80 -18.46
C GLY A 67 4.08 -1.98 -19.64
N GLN A 68 2.76 -1.93 -19.39
CA GLN A 68 1.71 -1.91 -20.41
C GLN A 68 1.41 -0.50 -20.97
N GLY A 69 2.15 0.52 -20.54
CA GLY A 69 2.06 1.89 -21.02
C GLY A 69 1.13 2.81 -20.22
N LEU A 70 0.63 2.38 -19.06
CA LEU A 70 -0.12 3.25 -18.16
C LEU A 70 0.82 4.12 -17.31
N THR A 71 0.35 5.29 -16.93
CA THR A 71 0.96 6.06 -15.83
C THR A 71 0.59 5.40 -14.48
N ALA A 72 1.37 5.68 -13.43
CA ALA A 72 1.05 5.19 -12.08
C ALA A 72 -0.34 5.63 -11.60
N GLY A 73 -0.74 6.86 -11.96
CA GLY A 73 -2.09 7.38 -11.68
C GLY A 73 -3.19 6.61 -12.41
N GLU A 74 -3.00 6.27 -13.69
CA GLU A 74 -3.96 5.43 -14.44
C GLU A 74 -4.01 4.01 -13.87
N GLY A 75 -2.88 3.46 -13.40
CA GLY A 75 -2.83 2.19 -12.68
C GLY A 75 -3.64 2.22 -11.38
N GLY A 76 -3.50 3.30 -10.60
CA GLY A 76 -4.29 3.54 -9.39
C GLY A 76 -5.80 3.63 -9.66
N GLN A 77 -6.19 4.40 -10.68
CA GLN A 77 -7.58 4.50 -11.14
C GLN A 77 -8.14 3.14 -11.53
N ARG A 78 -7.45 2.40 -12.39
CA ARG A 78 -7.90 1.08 -12.86
C ARG A 78 -8.09 0.10 -11.71
N THR A 79 -7.22 0.16 -10.71
CA THR A 79 -7.34 -0.64 -9.48
C THR A 79 -8.57 -0.24 -8.67
N ALA A 80 -8.83 1.05 -8.53
CA ALA A 80 -10.02 1.54 -7.85
C ALA A 80 -11.31 1.13 -8.56
N GLU A 81 -11.37 1.22 -9.88
CA GLU A 81 -12.53 0.78 -10.67
C GLU A 81 -12.85 -0.71 -10.44
N MET A 82 -11.83 -1.56 -10.30
CA MET A 82 -11.99 -2.98 -9.98
C MET A 82 -12.56 -3.21 -8.57
N LEU A 83 -12.22 -2.35 -7.61
CA LEU A 83 -12.57 -2.50 -6.20
C LEU A 83 -13.78 -1.65 -5.76
N ALA A 84 -14.24 -0.72 -6.59
CA ALA A 84 -15.27 0.28 -6.28
C ALA A 84 -16.55 -0.33 -5.69
N ALA A 85 -17.00 -1.49 -6.21
CA ALA A 85 -18.19 -2.16 -5.71
C ALA A 85 -18.12 -2.52 -4.21
N GLY A 86 -16.92 -2.80 -3.70
CA GLY A 86 -16.66 -3.10 -2.29
C GLY A 86 -16.84 -1.90 -1.35
N TRP A 87 -16.93 -0.68 -1.89
CA TRP A 87 -17.05 0.57 -1.13
C TRP A 87 -18.47 1.13 -1.11
N SER A 88 -19.45 0.44 -1.69
CA SER A 88 -20.83 0.92 -1.85
C SER A 88 -21.57 1.34 -0.55
N GLY A 89 -21.05 1.00 0.64
CA GLY A 89 -21.58 1.44 1.94
C GLY A 89 -20.85 2.64 2.57
N SER A 90 -19.91 3.27 1.87
CA SER A 90 -19.07 4.37 2.35
C SER A 90 -19.49 5.72 1.76
N ASP A 91 -20.80 6.01 1.71
CA ASP A 91 -21.42 7.17 1.03
C ASP A 91 -21.44 8.47 1.85
N THR A 92 -20.72 8.51 2.98
CA THR A 92 -20.50 9.71 3.78
C THR A 92 -18.99 9.96 3.94
N PRO A 93 -18.54 11.23 4.06
CA PRO A 93 -17.13 11.55 4.25
C PRO A 93 -16.49 10.78 5.42
N VAL A 94 -17.21 10.67 6.55
CA VAL A 94 -16.74 9.93 7.73
C VAL A 94 -16.65 8.43 7.47
N ALA A 95 -17.64 7.83 6.81
CA ALA A 95 -17.61 6.40 6.49
C ALA A 95 -16.49 6.06 5.51
N LEU A 96 -16.26 6.90 4.50
CA LEU A 96 -15.16 6.73 3.55
C LEU A 96 -13.80 6.87 4.24
N PHE A 97 -13.61 7.93 5.04
CA PHE A 97 -12.38 8.11 5.82
C PHE A 97 -12.09 6.91 6.72
N ASN A 98 -13.08 6.40 7.44
CA ASN A 98 -12.92 5.24 8.32
C ASN A 98 -12.54 3.97 7.54
N GLY A 99 -13.09 3.77 6.33
CA GLY A 99 -12.72 2.66 5.46
C GLY A 99 -11.27 2.78 4.98
N MET A 100 -10.87 3.95 4.52
CA MET A 100 -9.49 4.23 4.09
C MET A 100 -8.49 4.09 5.24
N TYR A 101 -8.81 4.65 6.41
CA TYR A 101 -7.97 4.58 7.59
C TYR A 101 -7.74 3.12 8.04
N ARG A 102 -8.75 2.25 7.95
CA ARG A 102 -8.55 0.81 8.24
C ARG A 102 -7.52 0.18 7.30
N ASN A 103 -7.56 0.50 6.01
CA ASN A 103 -6.57 -0.01 5.06
C ASN A 103 -5.17 0.53 5.37
N TRP A 104 -5.04 1.83 5.65
CA TRP A 104 -3.75 2.44 5.97
C TRP A 104 -3.18 2.00 7.32
N SER A 105 -4.04 1.66 8.28
CA SER A 105 -3.64 1.16 9.60
C SER A 105 -2.94 -0.20 9.56
N MET A 106 -2.93 -0.87 8.40
CA MET A 106 -2.10 -2.05 8.17
C MET A 106 -0.61 -1.74 8.23
N THR A 107 -0.18 -0.52 7.91
CA THR A 107 1.22 -0.11 7.98
C THR A 107 1.58 0.32 9.41
N PRO A 108 2.48 -0.38 10.11
CA PRO A 108 2.88 -0.01 11.47
C PRO A 108 3.38 1.43 11.55
N GLY A 109 2.93 2.16 12.58
CA GLY A 109 3.26 3.57 12.75
C GLY A 109 2.35 4.54 11.99
N ASN A 110 1.37 4.06 11.22
CA ASN A 110 0.34 4.92 10.63
C ASN A 110 -0.45 5.64 11.73
N ASN A 111 -0.55 6.96 11.59
CA ASN A 111 -1.27 7.84 12.49
C ASN A 111 -1.93 8.96 11.69
N CYS A 112 -3.19 9.27 12.02
CA CYS A 112 -3.95 10.35 11.41
C CYS A 112 -4.58 11.23 12.49
N GLU A 113 -4.44 12.53 12.34
CA GLU A 113 -5.12 13.55 13.13
C GLU A 113 -6.32 14.08 12.32
N VAL A 114 -7.53 13.88 12.84
CA VAL A 114 -8.76 14.42 12.23
C VAL A 114 -8.97 15.84 12.74
N MET A 115 -8.91 16.81 11.84
CA MET A 115 -9.09 18.23 12.13
C MET A 115 -10.56 18.65 12.05
N GLU A 116 -11.30 18.05 11.13
CA GLU A 116 -12.73 18.31 10.90
C GLU A 116 -13.42 17.00 10.51
N ALA A 117 -14.57 16.72 11.09
CA ALA A 117 -15.43 15.60 10.70
C ALA A 117 -16.90 15.98 10.89
N THR A 118 -17.60 16.13 9.78
CA THR A 118 -19.02 16.43 9.70
C THR A 118 -19.68 15.53 8.65
N ASP A 119 -21.00 15.65 8.50
CA ASP A 119 -21.74 14.93 7.46
C ASP A 119 -21.37 15.36 6.03
N LEU A 120 -20.73 16.53 5.87
CA LEU A 120 -20.39 17.11 4.57
C LEU A 120 -18.89 17.10 4.26
N VAL A 121 -18.03 17.06 5.28
CA VAL A 121 -16.58 17.12 5.09
C VAL A 121 -15.82 16.37 6.17
N VAL A 122 -14.74 15.72 5.76
CA VAL A 122 -13.65 15.27 6.64
C VAL A 122 -12.35 15.92 6.19
N ARG A 123 -11.59 16.48 7.13
CA ARG A 123 -10.21 16.91 6.94
C ARG A 123 -9.32 16.18 7.93
N ALA A 124 -8.26 15.56 7.44
CA ALA A 124 -7.30 14.86 8.28
C ALA A 124 -5.87 15.04 7.79
N ARG A 125 -4.91 14.92 8.70
CA ARG A 125 -3.47 14.90 8.41
C ARG A 125 -2.94 13.54 8.84
N CYS A 126 -2.32 12.81 7.93
CA CYS A 126 -1.76 11.49 8.18
C CYS A 126 -0.26 11.48 7.92
N ASN A 127 0.50 10.66 8.65
CA ASN A 127 1.91 10.45 8.33
C ASN A 127 2.10 9.43 7.19
N ARG A 128 3.32 9.35 6.66
CA ARG A 128 3.70 8.47 5.53
C ARG A 128 4.65 7.34 5.99
N PRO A 129 4.22 6.42 6.87
CA PRO A 129 5.12 5.40 7.44
C PRO A 129 5.67 4.42 6.39
N TYR A 130 5.00 4.28 5.24
CA TYR A 130 5.44 3.43 4.14
C TYR A 130 6.71 3.93 3.45
N LEU A 131 7.12 5.20 3.62
CA LEU A 131 8.36 5.72 3.04
C LEU A 131 9.59 4.95 3.49
N GLY A 132 9.57 4.45 4.73
CA GLY A 132 10.65 3.62 5.24
C GLY A 132 10.89 2.36 4.40
N TYR A 133 9.89 1.85 3.68
CA TYR A 133 10.08 0.70 2.78
C TYR A 133 10.84 1.07 1.50
N PHE A 134 10.63 2.28 0.97
CA PHE A 134 11.36 2.76 -0.20
C PHE A 134 12.79 3.15 0.18
N GLU A 135 12.98 3.79 1.33
CA GLU A 135 14.31 4.15 1.84
C GLU A 135 15.21 2.92 2.07
N GLN A 136 14.63 1.84 2.59
CA GLN A 136 15.36 0.58 2.82
C GLN A 136 15.84 -0.09 1.53
N ASP A 137 15.15 0.15 0.41
CA ASP A 137 15.43 -0.46 -0.90
C ASP A 137 16.15 0.52 -1.86
N GLY A 138 16.75 1.59 -1.30
CA GLY A 138 17.57 2.53 -2.09
C GLY A 138 16.78 3.60 -2.84
N GLY A 139 15.51 3.80 -2.51
CA GLY A 139 14.63 4.83 -3.06
C GLY A 139 13.55 4.31 -4.01
N GLU A 140 13.67 3.06 -4.45
CA GLU A 140 12.70 2.38 -5.31
C GLU A 140 12.34 1.04 -4.68
N LEU A 141 11.06 0.68 -4.70
CA LEU A 141 10.59 -0.62 -4.27
C LEU A 141 10.19 -1.41 -5.51
N TYR A 142 11.05 -2.33 -5.96
CA TYR A 142 10.83 -3.14 -7.17
C TYR A 142 10.51 -2.28 -8.41
N GLY A 143 11.39 -1.31 -8.72
CA GLY A 143 11.25 -0.44 -9.89
C GLY A 143 10.15 0.61 -9.79
N LEU A 144 9.44 0.67 -8.65
CA LEU A 144 8.47 1.72 -8.35
C LEU A 144 9.06 2.74 -7.39
N SER A 145 9.06 4.02 -7.78
CA SER A 145 9.43 5.11 -6.88
C SER A 145 8.33 5.42 -5.87
N ALA A 146 8.68 6.07 -4.76
CA ALA A 146 7.69 6.56 -3.80
C ALA A 146 6.70 7.55 -4.45
N GLU A 147 7.17 8.39 -5.38
CA GLU A 147 6.33 9.35 -6.09
C GLU A 147 5.26 8.65 -6.96
N GLU A 148 5.64 7.61 -7.69
CA GLU A 148 4.69 6.83 -8.50
C GLU A 148 3.68 6.09 -7.63
N PHE A 149 4.13 5.50 -6.52
CA PHE A 149 3.24 4.88 -5.53
C PHE A 149 2.22 5.88 -4.99
N GLU A 150 2.61 7.13 -4.75
CA GLU A 150 1.73 8.18 -4.25
C GLU A 150 0.77 8.72 -5.30
N ALA A 151 1.24 8.91 -6.53
CA ALA A 151 0.39 9.27 -7.65
C ALA A 151 -0.70 8.20 -7.88
N SER A 152 -0.33 6.93 -7.75
CA SER A 152 -1.28 5.82 -7.78
C SER A 152 -2.29 5.87 -6.63
N ASN A 153 -1.82 6.05 -5.39
CA ASN A 153 -2.71 6.13 -4.22
C ASN A 153 -3.68 7.32 -4.28
N LEU A 154 -3.21 8.50 -4.69
CA LEU A 154 -4.07 9.66 -4.90
C LEU A 154 -5.19 9.32 -5.89
N SER A 155 -4.83 8.79 -7.06
CA SER A 155 -5.79 8.41 -8.09
C SER A 155 -6.76 7.32 -7.62
N PHE A 156 -6.25 6.32 -6.90
CA PHE A 156 -7.06 5.25 -6.30
C PHE A 156 -8.10 5.82 -5.33
N ASN A 157 -7.67 6.60 -4.34
CA ASN A 157 -8.56 7.15 -3.31
C ASN A 157 -9.61 8.09 -3.93
N SER A 158 -9.19 8.95 -4.87
CA SER A 158 -10.10 9.85 -5.58
C SER A 158 -11.13 9.10 -6.42
N THR A 159 -10.74 8.03 -7.10
CA THR A 159 -11.65 7.21 -7.90
C THR A 159 -12.65 6.46 -7.02
N ILE A 160 -12.20 5.91 -5.88
CA ILE A 160 -13.11 5.30 -4.89
C ILE A 160 -14.10 6.34 -4.36
N ALA A 161 -13.63 7.53 -3.96
CA ALA A 161 -14.50 8.61 -3.48
C ALA A 161 -15.57 8.97 -4.54
N ALA A 162 -15.15 9.18 -5.79
CA ALA A 162 -16.05 9.50 -6.89
C ALA A 162 -17.11 8.39 -7.12
N SER A 163 -16.72 7.12 -6.97
CA SER A 163 -17.64 5.98 -7.14
C SER A 163 -18.78 5.94 -6.13
N VAL A 164 -18.62 6.60 -4.97
CA VAL A 164 -19.63 6.71 -3.91
C VAL A 164 -20.22 8.13 -3.81
N GLY A 165 -19.98 8.98 -4.81
CA GLY A 165 -20.54 10.34 -4.89
C GLY A 165 -19.87 11.35 -3.97
N LEU A 166 -18.59 11.13 -3.61
CA LEU A 166 -17.78 12.03 -2.81
C LEU A 166 -16.60 12.56 -3.63
N GLU A 167 -16.04 13.67 -3.17
CA GLU A 167 -14.79 14.23 -3.71
C GLU A 167 -13.64 13.96 -2.74
N TRP A 168 -12.44 13.79 -3.30
CA TRP A 168 -11.21 13.60 -2.57
C TRP A 168 -10.16 14.60 -3.05
N SER A 169 -9.48 15.22 -2.10
CA SER A 169 -8.25 15.98 -2.33
C SER A 169 -7.19 15.48 -1.36
N GLN A 170 -5.94 15.41 -1.83
CA GLN A 170 -4.79 15.06 -1.01
C GLN A 170 -3.58 15.89 -1.44
N GLU A 171 -2.86 16.41 -0.46
CA GLU A 171 -1.63 17.20 -0.63
C GLU A 171 -0.51 16.59 0.22
N LEU A 172 0.69 16.47 -0.35
CA LEU A 172 1.86 15.93 0.32
C LEU A 172 2.65 17.04 1.03
N GLU A 173 3.09 16.80 2.26
CA GLU A 173 3.80 17.76 3.11
C GLU A 173 4.91 17.07 3.93
N GLY A 174 6.10 16.91 3.32
CA GLY A 174 7.21 16.19 3.94
C GLY A 174 6.76 14.78 4.33
N ASP A 175 6.96 14.36 5.57
CA ASP A 175 6.58 13.01 6.05
C ASP A 175 5.07 12.83 6.27
N ASN A 176 4.24 13.78 5.85
CA ASN A 176 2.79 13.76 6.03
C ASN A 176 2.06 14.01 4.72
N PHE A 177 0.76 13.74 4.74
CA PHE A 177 -0.18 14.20 3.75
C PHE A 177 -1.46 14.70 4.42
N SER A 178 -2.04 15.74 3.83
CA SER A 178 -3.31 16.32 4.24
C SER A 178 -4.38 15.83 3.27
N ILE A 179 -5.52 15.39 3.79
CA ILE A 179 -6.67 14.95 2.99
C ILE A 179 -7.90 15.80 3.27
N THR A 180 -8.73 15.97 2.24
CA THR A 180 -10.10 16.48 2.36
C THR A 180 -11.03 15.54 1.60
N ILE A 181 -12.07 15.08 2.27
CA ILE A 181 -13.17 14.33 1.67
C ILE A 181 -14.42 15.18 1.81
N SER A 182 -15.12 15.46 0.70
CA SER A 182 -16.32 16.30 0.73
C SER A 182 -17.48 15.68 -0.03
N LYS A 183 -18.68 16.03 0.40
CA LYS A 183 -19.91 15.79 -0.35
C LYS A 183 -20.25 17.04 -1.16
N ASN A 184 -20.59 16.85 -2.44
CA ASN A 184 -21.07 17.93 -3.31
C ASN A 184 -22.45 18.45 -2.90
#